data_AF-A0A5C3M4E2-F1
#
_entry.id   AF-A0A5C3M4E2-F1
#
_cell.length_a   1.000
_cell.length_b   1.000
_cell.length_c   1.000
_cell.angle_alpha   90.00
_cell.angle_beta   90.00
_cell.angle_gamma   90.00
#
_symmetry.space_group_name_H-M   'P 1'
#
loop_
_entity.id
_entity.type
_entity.pdbx_description
1 polymer ?
#
loop_
_entity_poly.entity_id
_entity_poly.type
_entity_poly.pdbx_seq_one_letter_code
_entity_poly.pdbx_strand_id
1 'polypeptide(L)' 'IGGTAGSIYLIVADLGSPSGEGLDFINGMTFLERFYSVFDTANRRVGFATTPFTHVTTN' A
#
# COMPACT_ATOMS: atom_id res chain seq x y z
N ILE A 1 11.36 -3.20 -12.45
CA ILE A 1 10.35 -2.88 -13.50
C ILE A 1 10.92 -2.64 -14.90
N GLY A 2 12.23 -2.77 -15.15
CA GLY A 2 12.78 -2.64 -16.52
C GLY A 2 12.48 -1.29 -17.19
N GLY A 3 12.23 -0.25 -16.40
CA GLY A 3 11.80 1.05 -16.89
C GLY A 3 12.94 1.88 -17.49
N THR A 4 12.55 2.97 -18.15
CA THR A 4 13.43 3.96 -18.75
C THR A 4 13.93 4.94 -17.69
N ALA A 5 15.23 5.24 -17.72
CA ALA A 5 15.83 6.23 -16.82
C ALA A 5 15.14 7.60 -16.97
N GLY A 6 14.94 8.29 -15.84
CA GLY A 6 14.27 9.60 -15.80
C GLY A 6 12.74 9.54 -15.92
N SER A 7 12.14 8.35 -16.05
CA SER A 7 10.68 8.18 -16.06
C SER A 7 10.13 7.91 -14.66
N ILE A 8 8.87 8.30 -14.43
CA ILE A 8 8.14 8.03 -13.18
C ILE A 8 7.13 6.92 -13.44
N TYR A 9 7.20 5.86 -12.62
CA TYR A 9 6.28 4.73 -12.67
C TYR A 9 5.46 4.69 -11.38
N LEU A 10 4.15 4.48 -11.51
CA LEU A 10 3.26 4.38 -10.35
C LEU A 10 3.30 2.98 -9.74
N ILE A 11 3.04 2.93 -8.44
CA ILE A 11 2.93 1.68 -7.67
C ILE A 11 1.47 1.23 -7.46
N VAL A 12 0.51 2.04 -7.90
CA VAL A 12 -0.92 1.69 -7.89
C VAL A 12 -1.20 0.90 -9.16
N ALA A 13 -1.80 -0.27 -8.99
CA ALA A 13 -2.14 -1.17 -10.09
C ALA A 13 -3.64 -1.50 -10.06
N ASP A 14 -4.18 -1.85 -11.23
CA ASP A 14 -5.51 -2.44 -11.35
C ASP A 14 -5.48 -3.87 -10.77
N LEU A 15 -6.44 -4.19 -9.92
CA LEU A 15 -6.58 -5.52 -9.32
C LEU A 15 -7.01 -6.57 -10.35
N GLY A 16 -7.61 -6.15 -11.48
CA GLY A 16 -8.08 -7.02 -12.55
C GLY A 16 -9.49 -7.57 -12.34
N SER A 17 -10.20 -7.12 -11.31
CA SER A 17 -11.60 -7.47 -11.01
C SER A 17 -12.44 -6.21 -10.74
N PRO A 18 -13.72 -6.18 -11.11
CA PRO A 18 -14.66 -5.13 -10.69
C PRO A 18 -14.80 -5.05 -9.17
N SER A 19 -15.20 -3.88 -8.66
CA SER A 19 -15.55 -3.69 -7.25
C SER A 19 -16.85 -4.40 -6.89
N GLY A 20 -16.99 -4.81 -5.63
CA GLY A 20 -18.19 -5.46 -5.10
C GLY A 20 -18.17 -6.99 -5.18
N GLU A 21 -17.01 -7.57 -5.52
CA GLU A 21 -16.80 -9.02 -5.60
C GLU A 21 -16.23 -9.61 -4.30
N GLY A 22 -16.04 -8.77 -3.27
CA GLY A 22 -15.64 -9.16 -1.92
C GLY A 22 -14.18 -8.86 -1.58
N LEU A 23 -13.30 -8.81 -2.58
CA LEU A 23 -11.92 -8.32 -2.46
C LEU A 23 -11.68 -7.25 -3.52
N ASP A 24 -11.70 -5.99 -3.08
CA ASP A 24 -11.73 -4.84 -3.98
C ASP A 24 -10.40 -4.05 -3.98
N PHE A 25 -9.53 -4.27 -3.00
CA PHE A 25 -8.23 -3.61 -2.91
C PHE A 25 -7.22 -4.38 -2.08
N ILE A 26 -5.93 -4.11 -2.31
CA ILE A 26 -4.82 -4.62 -1.52
C ILE A 26 -3.91 -3.45 -1.13
N ASN A 27 -3.80 -3.20 0.17
CA ASN A 27 -2.74 -2.34 0.72
C ASN A 27 -1.45 -3.16 0.85
N GLY A 28 -0.69 -3.24 -0.24
CA GLY A 28 0.53 -4.04 -0.35
C GLY A 28 1.76 -3.38 0.30
N MET A 29 2.95 -3.91 0.00
CA MET A 29 4.20 -3.45 0.60
C MET A 29 4.47 -1.96 0.45
N THR A 30 4.16 -1.36 -0.70
CA THR A 30 4.36 0.07 -0.95
C THR A 30 3.51 0.98 -0.05
N PHE A 31 2.34 0.50 0.40
CA PHE A 31 1.56 1.15 1.44
C PHE A 31 2.20 0.97 2.82
N LEU A 32 2.64 -0.26 3.13
CA LEU A 32 3.23 -0.62 4.43
C LEU A 32 4.61 0.03 4.67
N GLU A 33 5.33 0.42 3.64
CA GLU A 33 6.54 1.26 3.75
C GLU A 33 6.26 2.64 4.37
N ARG A 34 5.02 3.15 4.22
CA ARG A 34 4.64 4.50 4.67
C ARG A 34 3.89 4.50 5.99
N PHE A 35 3.19 3.42 6.33
CA PHE A 35 2.35 3.32 7.51
C PHE A 35 2.74 2.13 8.37
N TYR A 36 2.93 2.37 9.67
CA TYR A 36 3.11 1.29 10.64
C TYR A 36 1.80 0.52 10.77
N SER A 37 1.84 -0.81 10.72
CA SER A 37 0.67 -1.68 10.78
C SER A 37 0.71 -2.61 12.01
N VAL A 38 -0.44 -2.76 12.66
CA VAL A 38 -0.64 -3.69 13.78
C VAL A 38 -1.75 -4.68 13.44
N PHE A 39 -1.45 -5.97 13.54
CA PHE A 39 -2.40 -7.06 13.34
C PHE A 39 -2.83 -7.61 14.70
N ASP A 40 -3.98 -7.18 15.18
CA ASP A 40 -4.53 -7.54 16.49
C ASP A 40 -5.55 -8.66 16.32
N THR A 41 -5.08 -9.90 16.43
CA THR A 41 -5.90 -11.11 16.27
C THR A 41 -6.88 -11.29 17.44
N ALA A 42 -6.52 -10.85 18.65
CA ALA A 42 -7.39 -10.94 19.83
C ALA A 42 -8.65 -10.10 19.67
N ASN A 43 -8.54 -8.91 19.07
CA ASN A 43 -9.67 -8.02 18.84
C ASN A 43 -10.17 -8.02 17.39
N ARG A 44 -9.63 -8.87 16.52
CA ARG A 44 -10.01 -9.02 15.09
C ARG A 44 -9.97 -7.70 14.32
N ARG A 45 -8.88 -6.96 14.45
CA ARG A 45 -8.70 -5.66 13.81
C ARG A 45 -7.29 -5.42 13.29
N VAL A 46 -7.18 -4.47 12.37
CA VAL A 46 -5.91 -3.95 11.88
C VAL A 46 -5.86 -2.44 12.18
N GLY A 47 -4.73 -1.97 12.70
CA GLY A 47 -4.49 -0.56 12.99
C GLY A 47 -3.35 0.01 12.15
N PHE A 48 -3.44 1.30 11.80
CA PHE A 48 -2.41 2.02 11.08
C PHE A 48 -2.02 3.31 11.80
N ALA A 49 -0.75 3.67 11.73
CA ALA A 49 -0.22 4.94 12.20
C ALA A 49 0.76 5.54 11.20
N THR A 50 0.87 6.87 11.20
CA THR A 50 1.92 7.56 10.46
C THR A 50 3.29 7.20 11.04
N THR A 51 4.30 7.27 10.18
CA THR A 51 5.71 7.10 10.50
C THR A 51 6.44 8.40 10.15
N PRO A 52 7.69 8.57 10.61
CA PRO A 52 8.54 9.65 10.12
C PRO A 52 8.73 9.66 8.59
N PHE A 53 8.46 8.53 7.91
CA PHE A 53 8.62 8.36 6.48
C PHE A 53 7.31 8.43 5.68
N THR A 54 6.17 8.71 6.31
CA THR A 54 4.87 8.77 5.61
C THR A 54 4.86 9.84 4.51
N HIS A 55 5.52 10.97 4.73
CA HIS A 55 5.48 12.14 3.82
C HIS A 55 6.81 12.45 3.14
N VAL A 56 7.80 11.55 3.20
CA VAL A 56 9.07 11.80 2.49
C VAL A 56 8.88 11.66 0.98
N THR A 57 9.55 12.53 0.23
CA THR A 57 9.46 12.60 -1.24
C THR A 57 10.44 11.67 -1.95
N THR A 58 11.26 10.95 -1.19
CA THR A 58 12.07 9.84 -1.70
C THR A 58 11.18 8.62 -1.95
N ASN A 59 11.37 7.96 -3.10
CA ASN A 59 10.68 6.74 -3.51
C ASN A 59 11.70 5.62 -3.73
#